data_AF-A0A7S1SV68-F1
#
_entry.id   AF-A0A7S1SV68-F1
#
_cell.length_a   1.000
_cell.length_b   1.000
_cell.length_c   1.000
_cell.angle_alpha   90.00
_cell.angle_beta   90.00
_cell.angle_gamma   90.00
#
_symmetry.space_group_name_H-M   'P 1'
#
loop_
_entity.id
_entity.type
_entity.pdbx_description
1 polymer ?
#
loop_
_entity_poly.entity_id
_entity_poly.type
_entity_poly.pdbx_seq_one_letter_code
_entity_poly.pdbx_strand_id
1 'polypeptide(L)'
;RMGVGGVNFFVSPDPNIFCTADGFMAVTANVKVSEGILFPLADAFCFVEKPSILLPHADISTIEFLRASGGSATFDMAIHCKDESTVEFGQISSPHLRLLEDYIASRGIQMGAPGSSSDEKEVEEAEKQEAGLLDEDS
;
A
#
# COMPACT_ATOMS: atom_id res chain seq x y z
N ARG A 1 24.15 17.92 -36.03
CA ARG A 1 23.65 18.56 -34.79
C ARG A 1 22.89 17.49 -34.01
N MET A 2 23.48 16.94 -32.95
CA MET A 2 22.80 16.04 -32.02
C MET A 2 21.82 16.86 -31.18
N GLY A 3 20.54 16.50 -31.20
CA GLY A 3 19.54 17.05 -30.30
C GLY A 3 19.75 16.45 -28.91
N VAL A 4 19.98 17.31 -27.93
CA VAL A 4 20.01 17.00 -26.50
C VAL A 4 18.64 16.49 -26.06
N GLY A 5 18.51 15.18 -25.87
CA GLY A 5 17.37 14.55 -25.22
C GLY A 5 17.52 14.62 -23.70
N GLY A 6 17.33 15.80 -23.12
CA GLY A 6 17.22 15.97 -21.68
C GLY A 6 15.81 15.60 -21.23
N VAL A 7 15.59 14.37 -20.78
CA VAL A 7 14.35 14.00 -20.08
C VAL A 7 14.45 14.48 -18.63
N ASN A 8 13.92 15.68 -18.36
CA ASN A 8 13.67 16.12 -16.99
C ASN A 8 12.41 15.43 -16.47
N PHE A 9 12.53 14.22 -15.94
CA PHE A 9 11.48 13.60 -15.13
C PHE A 9 11.59 14.18 -13.71
N PHE A 10 11.00 15.36 -13.50
CA PHE A 10 10.74 15.82 -12.14
C PHE A 10 9.57 15.01 -11.62
N VAL A 11 9.86 14.04 -10.75
CA VAL A 11 8.81 13.28 -10.06
C VAL A 11 8.31 14.18 -8.93
N SER A 12 7.06 14.62 -9.03
CA SER A 12 6.39 15.42 -8.01
C SER A 12 5.11 14.73 -7.56
N PRO A 13 4.65 15.00 -6.33
CA PRO A 13 3.29 14.70 -5.95
C PRO A 13 2.32 15.30 -7.00
N ASP A 14 1.25 14.57 -7.34
CA ASP A 14 0.19 14.99 -8.28
C ASP A 14 -1.19 14.62 -7.70
N PRO A 15 -2.15 15.55 -7.61
CA PRO A 15 -3.48 15.25 -7.09
C PRO A 15 -4.28 14.24 -7.93
N ASN A 16 -3.93 14.04 -9.21
CA ASN A 16 -4.52 12.99 -10.04
C ASN A 16 -3.97 11.60 -9.71
N ILE A 17 -2.88 11.53 -8.96
CA ILE A 17 -2.24 10.29 -8.54
C ILE A 17 -2.73 9.89 -7.16
N PHE A 18 -2.67 10.82 -6.21
CA PHE A 18 -3.12 10.60 -4.85
C PHE A 18 -3.57 11.92 -4.23
N CYS A 19 -4.76 11.91 -3.64
CA CYS A 19 -5.32 13.07 -2.96
C CYS A 19 -6.22 12.59 -1.82
N THR A 20 -6.01 13.12 -0.62
CA THR A 20 -6.90 12.90 0.52
C THR A 20 -8.15 13.77 0.40
N ALA A 21 -9.18 13.45 1.19
CA ALA A 21 -10.40 14.24 1.24
C ALA A 21 -10.14 15.72 1.61
N ASP A 22 -9.08 15.97 2.40
CA ASP A 22 -8.66 17.30 2.83
C ASP A 22 -7.75 18.02 1.82
N GLY A 23 -7.49 17.41 0.65
CA GLY A 23 -6.72 18.02 -0.44
C GLY A 23 -5.20 17.83 -0.33
N PHE A 24 -4.71 16.95 0.56
CA PHE A 24 -3.29 16.64 0.67
C PHE A 24 -2.90 15.50 -0.27
N MET A 25 -1.70 15.56 -0.85
CA MET A 25 -1.17 14.52 -1.75
C MET A 25 -0.21 13.57 -1.03
N ALA A 26 -0.37 13.45 0.28
CA ALA A 26 0.49 12.67 1.16
C ALA A 26 -0.27 12.25 2.40
N VAL A 27 0.30 11.30 3.14
CA VAL A 27 -0.18 10.86 4.45
C VAL A 27 0.92 10.95 5.49
N THR A 28 0.56 11.13 6.75
CA THR A 28 1.48 10.95 7.87
C THR A 28 1.70 9.46 8.10
N ALA A 29 2.94 9.08 8.39
CA ALA A 29 3.31 7.72 8.72
C ALA A 29 4.57 7.70 9.59
N ASN A 30 4.77 6.61 10.32
CA ASN A 30 5.95 6.39 11.13
C ASN A 30 6.85 5.36 10.48
N VAL A 31 8.15 5.65 10.40
CA VAL A 31 9.17 4.65 10.12
C VAL A 31 9.98 4.44 11.39
N LYS A 32 9.90 3.23 11.96
CA LYS A 32 10.42 2.93 13.30
C LYS A 32 9.78 3.87 14.35
N VAL A 33 10.55 4.81 14.89
CA VAL A 33 10.11 5.76 15.92
C VAL A 33 9.96 7.19 15.37
N SER A 34 10.23 7.40 14.08
CA SER A 34 10.21 8.72 13.44
C SER A 34 8.89 8.94 12.70
N GLU A 35 8.17 9.99 13.07
CA GLU A 35 6.99 10.48 12.33
C GLU A 35 7.42 11.32 11.14
N GLY A 36 6.91 11.01 9.96
CA GLY A 36 7.21 11.75 8.73
C GLY A 36 6.04 11.74 7.75
N ILE A 37 6.34 12.17 6.52
CA ILE A 37 5.35 12.29 5.45
C ILE A 37 5.66 11.28 4.36
N LEU A 38 4.66 10.44 4.02
CA LEU A 38 4.71 9.48 2.94
C LEU A 38 3.94 10.02 1.72
N PHE A 39 4.64 10.13 0.61
CA PHE A 39 4.13 10.58 -0.68
C PHE A 39 3.98 9.38 -1.62
N PRO A 40 2.75 9.03 -2.03
CA PRO A 40 2.49 8.18 -3.18
C PRO A 40 2.74 8.96 -4.47
N LEU A 41 3.71 8.54 -5.29
CA LEU A 41 4.13 9.22 -6.53
C LEU A 41 3.72 8.44 -7.78
N ALA A 42 4.14 8.87 -8.96
CA ALA A 42 3.82 8.15 -10.21
C ALA A 42 4.42 6.75 -10.25
N ASP A 43 5.66 6.62 -9.79
CA ASP A 43 6.51 5.45 -9.96
C ASP A 43 7.28 5.06 -8.68
N ALA A 44 6.97 5.68 -7.55
CA ALA A 44 7.61 5.40 -6.27
C ALA A 44 6.75 5.79 -5.06
N PHE A 45 7.12 5.28 -3.90
CA PHE A 45 6.82 5.90 -2.61
C PHE A 45 8.02 6.75 -2.15
N CYS A 46 7.77 7.95 -1.64
CA CYS A 46 8.80 8.79 -1.06
C CYS A 46 8.42 9.16 0.38
N PHE A 47 9.28 8.81 1.33
CA PHE A 47 9.13 9.16 2.73
C PHE A 47 10.15 10.22 3.13
N VAL A 48 9.63 11.32 3.67
CA VAL A 48 10.40 12.50 4.08
C VAL A 48 10.39 12.60 5.60
N GLU A 49 11.41 11.99 6.22
CA GLU A 49 11.95 12.22 7.56
C GLU A 49 13.27 11.40 7.65
N LYS A 50 13.92 11.27 8.81
CA LYS A 50 15.02 10.32 9.04
C LYS A 50 14.50 8.95 9.52
N PRO A 51 14.82 7.84 8.83
CA PRO A 51 15.56 7.75 7.57
C PRO A 51 14.69 8.18 6.38
N SER A 52 15.28 8.85 5.38
CA SER A 52 14.56 9.20 4.16
C SER A 52 14.55 7.99 3.24
N ILE A 53 13.40 7.67 2.66
CA ILE A 53 13.21 6.45 1.87
C ILE A 53 12.61 6.85 0.53
N LEU A 54 13.24 6.43 -0.56
CA LEU A 54 12.66 6.45 -1.88
C LEU A 54 12.56 5.00 -2.35
N LEU A 55 11.34 4.52 -2.54
CA LEU A 55 11.05 3.15 -2.90
C LEU A 55 10.34 3.09 -4.25
N PRO A 56 11.07 2.85 -5.35
CA PRO A 56 10.49 2.69 -6.68
C PRO A 56 9.49 1.54 -6.72
N HIS A 57 8.37 1.70 -7.43
CA HIS A 57 7.41 0.61 -7.65
C HIS A 57 8.05 -0.59 -8.34
N ALA A 58 9.08 -0.35 -9.16
CA ALA A 58 9.84 -1.39 -9.83
C ALA A 58 10.54 -2.36 -8.86
N ASP A 59 10.79 -1.94 -7.62
CA ASP A 59 11.48 -2.73 -6.60
C ASP A 59 10.51 -3.44 -5.65
N ILE A 60 9.22 -3.16 -5.74
CA ILE A 60 8.17 -3.72 -4.88
C ILE A 60 7.72 -5.08 -5.40
N SER A 61 7.58 -6.05 -4.50
CA SER A 61 6.97 -7.36 -4.76
C SER A 61 5.49 -7.36 -4.40
N THR A 62 5.16 -7.12 -3.14
CA THR A 62 3.78 -7.01 -2.63
C THR A 62 3.67 -5.94 -1.55
N ILE A 63 2.44 -5.50 -1.27
CA ILE A 63 2.13 -4.59 -0.16
C ILE A 63 1.10 -5.24 0.76
N GLU A 64 1.37 -5.27 2.06
CA GLU A 64 0.48 -5.80 3.08
C GLU A 64 -0.04 -4.68 3.99
N PHE A 65 -1.34 -4.67 4.23
CA PHE A 65 -1.97 -3.79 5.21
C PHE A 65 -2.14 -4.53 6.53
N LEU A 66 -1.44 -4.06 7.56
CA LEU A 66 -1.45 -4.62 8.90
C LEU A 66 -2.36 -3.80 9.80
N ARG A 67 -3.09 -4.46 10.70
CA ARG A 67 -4.04 -3.81 11.64
C ARG A 67 -5.12 -2.96 10.94
N ALA A 68 -5.37 -3.21 9.66
CA ALA A 68 -6.40 -2.55 8.87
C ALA A 68 -7.82 -3.06 9.18
N SER A 69 -7.96 -4.14 9.95
CA SER A 69 -9.25 -4.67 10.40
C SER A 69 -9.66 -4.14 11.78
N GLY A 70 -10.96 -4.11 12.06
CA GLY A 70 -11.47 -4.03 13.44
C GLY A 70 -11.48 -2.65 14.11
N GLY A 71 -11.95 -1.61 13.42
CA GLY A 71 -12.31 -0.32 14.05
C GLY A 71 -11.15 0.50 14.63
N SER A 72 -9.90 0.09 14.37
CA SER A 72 -8.71 0.87 14.74
C SER A 72 -8.72 2.24 14.05
N ALA A 73 -8.24 3.26 14.75
CA ALA A 73 -8.07 4.61 14.19
C ALA A 73 -6.86 4.71 13.25
N THR A 74 -5.93 3.76 13.35
CA THR A 74 -4.73 3.67 12.51
C THR A 74 -4.45 2.25 12.04
N PHE A 75 -3.69 2.14 10.96
CA PHE A 75 -3.15 0.88 10.42
C PHE A 75 -1.67 1.07 10.07
N ASP A 76 -0.99 -0.04 9.81
CA ASP A 76 0.40 -0.07 9.37
C ASP A 76 0.46 -0.67 7.94
N MET A 77 1.42 -0.24 7.12
CA MET A 77 1.58 -0.69 5.73
C MET A 77 3.00 -1.22 5.54
N ALA A 78 3.13 -2.52 5.28
CA ALA A 78 4.39 -3.19 4.99
C ALA A 78 4.58 -3.32 3.48
N ILE A 79 5.67 -2.76 2.95
CA ILE A 79 6.05 -2.91 1.56
C ILE A 79 7.17 -3.95 1.50
N HIS A 80 6.87 -5.09 0.87
CA HIS A 80 7.84 -6.13 0.60
C HIS A 80 8.54 -5.83 -0.72
N CYS A 81 9.86 -5.88 -0.71
CA CYS A 81 10.69 -5.63 -1.86
C CYS A 81 11.08 -6.94 -2.54
N LYS A 82 11.54 -6.85 -3.79
CA LYS A 82 12.04 -8.00 -4.57
C LYS A 82 13.36 -8.55 -4.05
N ASP A 83 14.11 -7.75 -3.29
CA ASP A 83 15.37 -8.15 -2.63
C ASP A 83 15.13 -8.76 -1.24
N GLU A 84 13.90 -9.19 -0.94
CA GLU A 84 13.45 -9.77 0.33
C GLU A 84 13.50 -8.78 1.51
N SER A 85 13.86 -7.52 1.29
CA SER A 85 13.73 -6.48 2.31
C SER A 85 12.27 -6.07 2.52
N THR A 86 11.96 -5.51 3.69
CA THR A 86 10.63 -4.99 4.01
C THR A 86 10.76 -3.63 4.68
N VAL A 87 9.95 -2.68 4.23
CA VAL A 87 9.83 -1.35 4.83
C VAL A 87 8.42 -1.19 5.37
N GLU A 88 8.29 -0.91 6.67
CA GLU A 88 7.00 -0.71 7.33
C GLU A 88 6.76 0.77 7.62
N PHE A 89 5.57 1.24 7.21
CA PHE A 89 5.04 2.56 7.47
C PHE A 89 3.86 2.44 8.44
N GLY A 90 4.08 2.79 9.70
CA GLY A 90 3.09 2.61 10.76
C GLY A 90 2.24 3.85 11.04
N GLN A 91 1.19 3.67 11.84
CA GLN A 91 0.33 4.73 12.38
C GLN A 91 -0.33 5.62 11.33
N ILE A 92 -0.61 5.08 10.14
CA ILE A 92 -1.36 5.79 9.10
C ILE A 92 -2.83 5.83 9.52
N SER A 93 -3.49 6.98 9.41
CA SER A 93 -4.90 7.13 9.80
C SER A 93 -5.83 6.29 8.90
N SER A 94 -6.74 5.53 9.51
CA SER A 94 -7.68 4.64 8.82
C SER A 94 -8.53 5.28 7.71
N PRO A 95 -8.92 6.57 7.76
CA PRO A 95 -9.59 7.23 6.62
C PRO A 95 -8.78 7.20 5.31
N HIS A 96 -7.45 7.04 5.37
CA HIS A 96 -6.60 6.98 4.19
C HIS A 96 -6.44 5.57 3.62
N LEU A 97 -6.92 4.53 4.30
CA LEU A 97 -6.75 3.13 3.89
C LEU A 97 -7.25 2.90 2.46
N ARG A 98 -8.52 3.25 2.20
CA ARG A 98 -9.13 3.02 0.89
C ARG A 98 -8.45 3.79 -0.24
N LEU A 99 -7.99 5.01 0.04
CA LEU A 99 -7.28 5.84 -0.93
C LEU A 99 -5.94 5.22 -1.33
N LEU A 100 -5.22 4.63 -0.36
CA LEU A 100 -3.97 3.94 -0.61
C LEU A 100 -4.20 2.62 -1.35
N GLU A 101 -5.24 1.85 -1.01
CA GLU A 101 -5.64 0.65 -1.77
C GLU A 101 -5.94 0.98 -3.24
N ASP A 102 -6.75 2.00 -3.50
CA ASP A 102 -7.13 2.41 -4.85
C ASP A 102 -5.90 2.90 -5.64
N TYR A 103 -5.00 3.66 -5.01
CA TYR A 103 -3.73 4.06 -5.60
C TYR A 103 -2.86 2.85 -5.95
N ILE A 104 -2.62 1.93 -5.02
CA ILE A 104 -1.78 0.74 -5.23
C ILE A 104 -2.36 -0.13 -6.35
N ALA A 105 -3.67 -0.35 -6.36
CA ALA A 105 -4.37 -1.08 -7.41
C ALA A 105 -4.22 -0.40 -8.78
N SER A 106 -4.32 0.93 -8.84
CA SER A 106 -4.11 1.70 -10.09
C SER A 106 -2.68 1.59 -10.65
N ARG A 107 -1.70 1.26 -9.79
CA ARG A 107 -0.31 1.00 -10.16
C ARG A 107 -0.04 -0.45 -10.54
N GLY A 108 -1.04 -1.33 -10.39
CA GLY A 108 -0.89 -2.76 -10.69
C GLY A 108 0.03 -3.50 -9.73
N ILE A 109 0.21 -2.98 -8.50
CA ILE A 109 1.01 -3.61 -7.47
C ILE A 109 0.14 -4.61 -6.69
N GLN A 110 0.67 -5.80 -6.42
CA GLN A 110 -0.05 -6.84 -5.69
C GLN A 110 -0.21 -6.47 -4.21
N MET A 111 -1.40 -6.73 -3.67
CA MET A 111 -1.72 -6.53 -2.25
C MET A 111 -1.96 -7.87 -1.56
N GLY A 112 -1.34 -8.07 -0.40
CA GLY A 112 -1.42 -9.30 0.38
C GLY A 112 -0.09 -9.66 1.04
N ALA A 113 -0.17 -10.60 1.97
CA ALA A 113 1.00 -11.16 2.63
C ALA A 113 1.96 -11.80 1.60
N PRO A 114 3.27 -11.79 1.84
CA PRO A 114 4.22 -12.41 0.93
C PRO A 114 3.89 -13.91 0.80
N GLY A 115 3.73 -14.38 -0.43
CA GLY A 115 3.36 -15.77 -0.72
C GLY A 115 1.87 -16.08 -0.73
N SER A 116 0.98 -15.15 -0.35
CA SER A 116 -0.46 -15.33 -0.56
C SER A 116 -0.77 -15.13 -2.04
N SER A 117 -0.87 -16.21 -2.81
CA SER A 117 -1.37 -16.14 -4.17
C SER A 117 -2.87 -15.82 -4.14
N SER A 118 -3.34 -15.04 -5.11
CA SER A 118 -4.74 -14.56 -5.19
C SER A 118 -5.77 -15.69 -5.37
N ASP A 119 -5.31 -16.92 -5.58
CA ASP A 119 -6.13 -18.12 -5.81
C ASP A 119 -6.64 -18.76 -4.50
N GLU A 120 -6.11 -18.39 -3.33
CA GLU A 120 -6.45 -19.05 -2.06
C GLU A 120 -7.67 -18.44 -1.34
N LYS A 121 -8.13 -17.24 -1.74
CA LYS A 121 -9.29 -16.58 -1.11
C LYS A 121 -10.65 -17.15 -1.55
N GLU A 122 -10.71 -17.85 -2.69
CA GLU A 122 -11.95 -18.51 -3.14
C GLU A 122 -12.27 -19.80 -2.36
N VAL A 123 -11.27 -20.41 -1.72
CA VAL A 123 -11.44 -21.71 -1.04
C VAL A 123 -12.07 -21.54 0.36
N GLU A 124 -11.70 -20.48 1.09
CA GLU A 124 -12.18 -20.26 2.47
C GLU A 124 -13.65 -19.80 2.51
N GLU A 125 -14.14 -19.09 1.48
CA GLU A 125 -15.54 -18.65 1.40
C GLU A 125 -16.49 -19.78 0.98
N ALA A 126 -16.01 -20.77 0.22
CA ALA A 126 -16.77 -21.95 -0.18
C ALA A 126 -16.99 -22.94 0.98
N GLU A 127 -15.97 -23.21 1.81
CA GLU A 127 -16.09 -24.14 2.96
C GLU A 127 -17.08 -23.63 4.02
N LYS A 128 -17.21 -22.31 4.16
CA LYS A 128 -18.13 -21.70 5.13
C LYS A 128 -19.61 -21.78 4.71
N GLN A 129 -19.90 -21.94 3.41
CA GLN A 129 -21.26 -22.11 2.91
C GLN A 129 -21.74 -23.56 2.98
N GLU A 130 -20.85 -24.55 2.86
CA GLU A 130 -21.21 -25.97 2.95
C GLU A 130 -21.44 -26.43 4.41
N ALA A 131 -20.66 -25.89 5.36
CA ALA A 131 -20.82 -26.21 6.78
C ALA A 131 -22.10 -25.64 7.43
N GLY A 132 -22.78 -24.69 6.78
CA GLY A 132 -23.99 -24.05 7.30
C GLY A 132 -25.31 -24.80 7.02
N LEU A 133 -25.27 -25.94 6.32
CA LEU A 133 -26.48 -26.62 5.81
C LEU A 133 -26.89 -27.91 6.56
N LEU A 134 -26.24 -28.29 7.65
CA LEU A 134 -26.41 -29.62 8.25
C LEU A 134 -27.19 -29.69 9.59
N ASP A 135 -27.67 -28.56 10.13
CA ASP A 135 -28.27 -28.53 11.49
C ASP A 135 -29.80 -28.32 11.54
N GLU A 136 -30.55 -28.53 10.44
CA GLU A 136 -32.03 -28.45 10.45
C GLU A 136 -32.69 -29.76 9.98
N ASP A 137 -32.55 -30.85 10.74
CA ASP A 137 -33.56 -31.92 10.81
C ASP A 137 -33.18 -32.95 11.90
N SER A 138 -33.68 -32.79 13.14
CA SER A 138 -34.02 -33.86 14.11
C SER A 138 -34.67 -33.31 15.37
#